data_AF-A0A6N3X508-F1
#
_entry.id   AF-A0A6N3X508-F1
#
_cell.length_a   1.000
_cell.length_b   1.000
_cell.length_c   1.000
_cell.angle_alpha   90.00
_cell.angle_beta   90.00
_cell.angle_gamma   90.00
#
_symmetry.space_group_name_H-M   'P 1'
#
loop_
_entity.id
_entity.type
_entity.pdbx_description
1 polymer ?
#
loop_
_entity_poly.entity_id
_entity_poly.type
_entity_poly.pdbx_seq_one_letter_code
_entity_poly.pdbx_strand_id
1 'polypeptide(L)'
;MQRRPPWLLIGALAALVLLPGPTLRLLFGLAQGLSLLLLLLSLLAGLAGWLWWRRLQAQITQCPSCGTATMSTTTCPACGYSFTGSTSQGSGDKSDPIDVQAETLDD
;
A
#
# COMPACT_ATOMS: atom_id res chain seq x y z
N MET A 1 -54.66 36.47 -21.26
CA MET A 1 -54.57 35.16 -20.58
C MET A 1 -53.80 34.21 -21.48
N GLN A 2 -52.48 34.12 -21.29
CA GLN A 2 -51.57 33.33 -22.13
C GLN A 2 -51.81 31.83 -21.83
N ARG A 3 -52.51 31.12 -22.71
CA ARG A 3 -52.67 29.66 -22.62
C ARG A 3 -51.29 29.04 -22.87
N ARG A 4 -50.52 28.80 -21.81
CA ARG A 4 -49.28 28.01 -21.92
C ARG A 4 -49.67 26.68 -22.54
N PRO A 5 -49.13 26.31 -23.72
CA PRO A 5 -49.52 25.08 -24.37
C PRO A 5 -49.25 23.91 -23.41
N PRO A 6 -50.19 22.97 -23.24
CA PRO A 6 -50.11 21.91 -22.23
C PRO A 6 -48.84 21.06 -22.37
N TRP A 7 -48.29 20.99 -23.58
CA TRP A 7 -47.01 20.33 -23.88
C TRP A 7 -45.80 20.91 -23.15
N LEU A 8 -45.74 22.23 -22.93
CA LEU A 8 -44.62 22.83 -22.17
C LEU A 8 -44.70 22.47 -20.69
N LEU A 9 -45.91 22.38 -20.14
CA LEU A 9 -46.11 21.93 -18.76
C LEU A 9 -45.76 20.45 -18.61
N ILE A 10 -46.16 19.60 -19.56
CA ILE A 10 -45.83 18.17 -19.55
C ILE A 10 -44.31 17.95 -19.68
N GLY A 11 -43.64 18.68 -20.57
CA GLY A 11 -42.18 18.63 -20.70
C GLY A 11 -41.47 19.09 -19.42
N ALA A 12 -41.95 20.16 -18.79
CA ALA A 12 -41.42 20.64 -17.52
C ALA A 12 -41.66 19.66 -16.37
N LEU A 13 -42.83 19.00 -16.30
CA LEU A 13 -43.16 18.00 -15.28
C LEU A 13 -42.36 16.71 -15.49
N ALA A 14 -42.19 16.28 -16.73
CA ALA A 14 -41.32 15.16 -17.08
C ALA A 14 -39.87 15.47 -16.72
N ALA A 15 -39.38 16.67 -17.04
CA ALA A 15 -38.05 17.12 -16.61
C ALA A 15 -37.94 17.20 -15.09
N LEU A 16 -38.97 17.70 -14.39
CA LEU A 16 -39.03 17.80 -12.92
C LEU A 16 -39.21 16.44 -12.23
N VAL A 17 -39.70 15.40 -12.92
CA VAL A 17 -39.81 14.02 -12.41
C VAL A 17 -38.55 13.21 -12.75
N LEU A 18 -37.91 13.48 -13.89
CA LEU A 18 -36.60 12.95 -14.24
C LEU A 18 -35.48 13.58 -13.39
N LEU A 19 -35.60 14.86 -13.01
CA LEU A 19 -34.60 15.59 -12.21
C LEU A 19 -34.32 14.96 -10.84
N PRO A 20 -35.31 14.56 -10.02
CA PRO A 20 -35.07 14.04 -8.67
C PRO A 20 -34.93 12.52 -8.61
N GLY A 21 -35.41 11.78 -9.62
CA GLY A 21 -35.58 10.32 -9.50
C GLY A 21 -34.52 9.49 -10.25
N PRO A 22 -34.80 9.10 -11.51
CA PRO A 22 -34.02 8.12 -12.24
C PRO A 22 -32.62 8.63 -12.62
N THR A 23 -32.53 9.89 -13.04
CA THR A 23 -31.25 10.52 -13.44
C THR A 23 -30.34 10.65 -12.23
N LEU A 24 -30.88 11.06 -11.09
CA LEU A 24 -30.12 11.18 -9.84
C LEU A 24 -29.61 9.81 -9.36
N ARG A 25 -30.42 8.75 -9.45
CA ARG A 25 -29.97 7.38 -9.13
C ARG A 25 -28.87 6.89 -10.07
N LEU A 26 -28.95 7.18 -11.36
CA LEU A 26 -27.92 6.81 -12.33
C LEU A 26 -26.60 7.56 -12.04
N LEU A 27 -26.67 8.87 -11.80
CA LEU A 27 -25.50 9.68 -11.45
C LEU A 27 -24.89 9.23 -10.13
N PHE A 28 -25.70 8.92 -9.12
CA PHE A 28 -25.18 8.44 -7.84
C PHE A 28 -24.52 7.07 -7.97
N GLY A 29 -25.09 6.16 -8.78
CA GLY A 29 -24.48 4.87 -9.08
C GLY A 29 -23.12 5.00 -9.78
N LEU A 30 -23.04 5.87 -10.79
CA LEU A 30 -21.79 6.17 -11.51
C LEU A 30 -20.77 6.87 -10.61
N ALA A 31 -21.19 7.88 -9.85
CA ALA A 31 -20.32 8.61 -8.94
C ALA A 31 -19.79 7.70 -7.82
N GLN A 32 -20.64 6.83 -7.28
CA GLN A 32 -20.23 5.86 -6.27
C GLN A 32 -19.27 4.82 -6.84
N GLY A 33 -19.56 4.28 -8.03
CA GLY A 33 -18.65 3.37 -8.74
C GLY A 33 -17.29 4.00 -9.01
N LEU A 34 -17.27 5.23 -9.53
CA LEU A 34 -16.04 5.98 -9.79
C LEU A 34 -15.28 6.30 -8.50
N SER A 35 -15.99 6.69 -7.43
CA SER A 35 -15.40 6.95 -6.13
C SER A 35 -14.76 5.69 -5.55
N LEU A 36 -15.42 4.52 -5.64
CA LEU A 36 -14.83 3.24 -5.23
C LEU A 36 -13.60 2.90 -6.06
N LEU A 37 -13.65 3.12 -7.38
CA LEU A 37 -12.52 2.87 -8.27
C LEU A 37 -11.31 3.74 -7.91
N LEU A 38 -11.52 5.04 -7.68
CA LEU A 38 -10.49 5.99 -7.27
C LEU A 38 -9.91 5.65 -5.89
N LEU A 39 -10.77 5.23 -4.95
CA LEU A 39 -10.35 4.81 -3.62
C LEU A 39 -9.48 3.54 -3.70
N LEU A 40 -9.93 2.54 -4.47
CA LEU A 40 -9.20 1.30 -4.67
C LEU A 40 -7.85 1.54 -5.37
N LEU A 41 -7.85 2.39 -6.40
CA LEU A 41 -6.62 2.80 -7.10
C LEU A 41 -5.64 3.48 -6.15
N SER A 42 -6.12 4.42 -5.33
CA SER A 42 -5.29 5.12 -4.34
C SER A 42 -4.72 4.15 -3.31
N LEU A 43 -5.51 3.17 -2.87
CA LEU A 43 -5.08 2.15 -1.92
C LEU A 43 -3.99 1.25 -2.53
N LEU A 44 -4.18 0.81 -3.78
CA LEU A 44 -3.19 0.03 -4.52
C LEU A 44 -1.90 0.82 -4.76
N ALA A 45 -2.00 2.09 -5.15
CA ALA A 45 -0.85 2.97 -5.34
C ALA A 45 -0.08 3.18 -4.02
N GLY A 46 -0.79 3.39 -2.91
CA GLY A 46 -0.19 3.50 -1.59
C GLY A 46 0.54 2.23 -1.17
N LEU A 47 -0.08 1.06 -1.34
CA LEU A 47 0.53 -0.24 -1.06
C LEU A 47 1.75 -0.51 -1.95
N ALA A 48 1.66 -0.20 -3.25
CA ALA A 48 2.77 -0.36 -4.19
C ALA A 48 3.94 0.56 -3.85
N GLY A 49 3.66 1.84 -3.54
CA GLY A 49 4.67 2.80 -3.08
C GLY A 49 5.33 2.36 -1.78
N TRP A 50 4.54 1.85 -0.82
CA TRP A 50 5.05 1.33 0.43
C TRP A 50 5.93 0.09 0.24
N LEU A 51 5.52 -0.86 -0.61
CA LEU A 51 6.33 -2.03 -0.95
C LEU A 51 7.64 -1.63 -1.65
N TRP A 52 7.56 -0.66 -2.56
CA TRP A 52 8.73 -0.15 -3.27
C TRP A 52 9.70 0.53 -2.29
N TRP A 53 9.20 1.36 -1.38
CA TRP A 53 10.01 2.00 -0.34
C TRP A 53 10.68 0.97 0.59
N ARG A 54 9.94 -0.06 0.99
CA ARG A 54 10.47 -1.16 1.82
C ARG A 54 11.59 -1.91 1.12
N ARG A 55 11.47 -2.12 -0.20
CA ARG A 55 12.54 -2.72 -1.02
C ARG A 55 13.76 -1.81 -1.11
N LEU A 56 13.58 -0.50 -1.24
CA LEU A 56 14.68 0.47 -1.20
C LEU A 56 15.38 0.46 0.16
N GLN A 57 14.64 0.44 1.26
CA GLN A 57 15.21 0.37 2.61
C GLN A 57 15.96 -0.95 2.88
N ALA A 58 15.44 -2.08 2.37
CA ALA A 58 16.10 -3.38 2.51
C ALA A 58 17.45 -3.47 1.77
N GLN A 59 17.68 -2.61 0.79
CA GLN A 59 18.96 -2.53 0.06
C GLN A 59 20.01 -1.68 0.80
N ILE A 60 19.61 -0.98 1.88
CA ILE A 60 20.49 -0.12 2.67
C ILE A 60 20.93 -0.92 3.90
N THR A 61 21.98 -1.73 3.75
CA THR A 61 22.61 -2.41 4.88
C THR A 61 23.45 -1.41 5.68
N GLN A 62 23.24 -1.35 6.99
CA GLN A 62 24.02 -0.51 7.89
C GLN A 62 25.33 -1.23 8.25
N CYS A 63 26.47 -0.56 8.13
CA CYS A 63 27.74 -1.15 8.54
C CYS A 63 27.78 -1.33 10.07
N PRO A 64 28.03 -2.55 10.62
CA PRO A 64 28.03 -2.78 12.07
C PRO A 64 29.19 -2.10 12.80
N SER A 65 30.23 -1.69 12.08
CA SER A 65 31.43 -1.06 12.67
C SER A 65 31.30 0.47 12.78
N CYS A 66 30.76 1.13 11.76
CA CYS A 66 30.69 2.60 11.71
C CYS A 66 29.28 3.18 11.51
N GLY A 67 28.24 2.34 11.41
CA GLY A 67 26.83 2.78 11.31
C GLY A 67 26.44 3.43 9.97
N THR A 68 27.37 3.51 9.02
CA THR A 68 27.10 4.13 7.72
C THR A 68 26.26 3.22 6.83
N ALA A 69 25.24 3.79 6.19
CA ALA A 69 24.45 3.14 5.15
C ALA A 69 25.33 2.88 3.90
N THR A 70 25.52 1.61 3.52
CA THR A 70 26.32 1.24 2.35
C THR A 70 25.50 0.35 1.41
N MET A 71 25.62 0.61 0.10
CA MET A 71 25.04 -0.24 -0.94
C MET A 71 26.06 -1.30 -1.35
N SER A 72 25.76 -2.56 -1.02
CA SER A 72 26.34 -3.81 -1.55
C SER A 72 27.77 -3.73 -2.08
N THR A 73 28.72 -3.32 -1.22
CA THR A 73 30.16 -3.28 -1.50
C THR A 73 30.85 -4.26 -0.57
N THR A 74 31.85 -5.02 -1.07
CA THR A 74 32.60 -6.01 -0.26
C THR A 74 33.36 -5.39 0.91
N THR A 75 33.59 -4.07 0.86
CA THR A 75 34.25 -3.26 1.89
C THR A 75 33.48 -1.96 2.10
N CYS A 76 33.31 -1.54 3.34
CA CYS A 76 32.64 -0.29 3.68
C CYS A 76 33.53 0.91 3.26
N PRO A 77 33.05 1.85 2.44
CA PRO A 77 33.87 2.98 1.97
C PRO A 77 34.15 4.04 3.05
N ALA A 78 33.41 4.03 4.17
CA ALA A 78 33.58 5.01 5.24
C ALA A 78 34.62 4.59 6.29
N CYS A 79 34.64 3.30 6.66
CA CYS A 79 35.52 2.78 7.71
C CYS A 79 36.39 1.59 7.28
N GLY A 80 36.33 1.16 6.01
CA GLY A 80 37.13 0.04 5.49
C GLY A 80 36.68 -1.35 5.95
N TYR A 81 35.53 -1.46 6.63
CA TYR A 81 35.02 -2.73 7.17
C TYR A 81 34.71 -3.75 6.06
N SER A 82 35.39 -4.89 6.08
CA SER A 82 35.21 -5.98 5.10
C SER A 82 33.98 -6.84 5.41
N PHE A 83 32.97 -6.80 4.55
CA PHE A 83 31.77 -7.66 4.64
C PHE A 83 32.01 -9.09 4.14
N THR A 84 33.18 -9.39 3.60
CA THR A 84 33.61 -10.72 3.10
C THR A 84 33.71 -11.80 4.18
N GLY A 85 33.61 -11.46 5.47
CA GLY A 85 33.47 -12.44 6.56
C GLY A 85 32.04 -12.87 6.86
N SER A 86 31.03 -12.14 6.37
CA SER A 86 29.60 -12.39 6.65
C SER A 86 28.86 -13.14 5.53
N THR A 87 29.46 -13.32 4.36
CA THR A 87 28.86 -14.04 3.21
C THR A 87 29.33 -15.51 3.12
N SER A 88 29.69 -16.12 4.24
CA SER A 88 29.95 -17.56 4.34
C SER A 88 29.32 -18.15 5.60
N GLN A 89 28.06 -17.83 5.88
CA GLN A 89 27.20 -18.72 6.66
C GLN A 89 25.74 -18.39 6.34
N GLY A 90 25.18 -19.12 5.37
CA GLY A 90 23.82 -18.90 4.91
C GLY A 90 23.35 -19.91 3.86
N SER A 91 23.90 -21.12 3.90
CA SER A 91 23.35 -22.29 3.21
C SER A 91 23.49 -23.49 4.15
N GLY A 92 22.41 -23.78 4.87
CA GLY A 92 22.23 -24.98 5.68
C GLY A 92 22.72 -24.87 7.11
N ASP A 93 21.83 -24.52 8.04
CA ASP A 93 21.63 -25.41 9.19
C ASP A 93 20.21 -25.28 9.74
N LYS A 94 19.74 -26.40 10.28
CA LYS A 94 18.36 -26.70 10.65
C LYS A 94 17.81 -25.74 11.70
N SER A 95 16.49 -25.62 11.62
CA SER A 95 15.60 -25.32 12.74
C SER A 95 16.07 -25.99 14.03
N ASP A 96 16.34 -25.20 15.06
CA ASP A 96 15.99 -25.53 16.44
C ASP A 96 15.71 -24.21 17.17
N PRO A 97 14.45 -23.92 17.56
CA PRO A 97 14.21 -22.89 18.55
C PRO A 97 14.80 -23.36 19.87
N ILE A 98 15.63 -22.51 20.48
CA ILE A 98 16.17 -22.71 21.83
C ILE A 98 14.99 -22.78 22.79
N ASP A 99 14.64 -24.01 23.15
CA ASP A 99 13.62 -24.36 24.10
C ASP A 99 14.23 -24.14 25.50
N VAL A 100 13.91 -23.00 26.10
CA VAL A 100 14.29 -22.62 27.46
C VAL A 100 13.30 -23.31 28.42
N GLN A 101 13.37 -24.64 28.54
CA GLN A 101 12.87 -25.33 29.74
C GLN A 101 14.04 -25.38 30.73
N ALA A 102 14.11 -24.46 31.69
CA ALA A 102 13.43 -24.57 32.98
C ALA A 102 13.92 -25.81 33.77
N GLU A 103 14.77 -25.54 34.77
CA GLU A 103 14.82 -26.19 36.10
C GLU A 103 14.76 -27.73 36.19
N THR A 104 15.90 -28.37 36.46
CA THR A 104 16.01 -29.36 37.54
C THR A 104 17.41 -29.30 38.16
N LEU A 105 17.53 -28.60 39.28
CA LEU A 105 18.59 -28.80 40.27
C LEU A 105 18.16 -29.97 41.17
N ASP A 106 18.91 -31.07 41.18
CA ASP A 106 18.92 -32.05 42.27
C ASP A 106 20.25 -32.83 42.19
N ASP A 107 21.23 -32.43 43.01
CA ASP A 107 22.11 -33.29 43.83
C ASP A 107 22.76 -32.44 44.94
#